data_AF-A0A2A5RNI0-F1
#
_entry.id   AF-A0A2A5RNI0-F1
#
_cell.length_a   1.000
_cell.length_b   1.000
_cell.length_c   1.000
_cell.angle_alpha   90.00
_cell.angle_beta   90.00
_cell.angle_gamma   90.00
#
_symmetry.space_group_name_H-M   'P 1'
#
loop_
_entity.id
_entity.type
_entity.pdbx_description
1 polymer ?
#
loop_
_entity_poly.entity_id
_entity_poly.type
_entity_poly.pdbx_seq_one_letter_code
_entity_poly.pdbx_strand_id
1 'polypeptide(L)'
;MTIEKLDSLLEELDSLGVPRVAVTGGEPFRREDTLEILKRFDQYNFVKILNTNGTLITDKIAEKLSHLHLDRICVTLDGSTAEIHESQ
;
A
#
# COMPACT_ATOMS: atom_id res chain seq x y z
N MET A 1 0.41 15.28 0.18
CA MET A 1 1.82 15.24 -0.26
C MET A 1 1.82 14.90 -1.74
N THR A 2 2.51 15.66 -2.58
CA THR A 2 2.55 15.37 -4.02
C THR A 2 3.33 14.08 -4.28
N ILE A 3 3.22 13.53 -5.49
CA ILE A 3 3.93 12.31 -5.88
C ILE A 3 5.44 12.57 -5.87
N GLU A 4 5.86 13.73 -6.36
CA GLU A 4 7.28 14.11 -6.44
C GLU A 4 7.93 14.17 -5.05
N LYS A 5 7.23 14.78 -4.09
CA LYS A 5 7.73 14.85 -2.71
C LYS A 5 7.78 13.47 -2.04
N LEU A 6 6.87 12.57 -2.42
CA LEU A 6 6.87 11.20 -1.93
C LEU A 6 8.04 10.41 -2.54
N ASP A 7 8.29 10.57 -3.84
CA ASP A 7 9.40 9.94 -4.55
C ASP A 7 10.75 10.35 -3.96
N SER A 8 10.96 11.65 -3.72
CA SER A 8 12.18 12.13 -3.04
C SER A 8 12.35 11.53 -1.63
N LEU A 9 11.26 11.34 -0.88
CA LEU A 9 11.33 10.69 0.42
C LEU A 9 11.70 9.20 0.28
N LEU A 10 11.16 8.49 -0.72
CA LEU A 10 11.50 7.09 -0.95
C LEU A 10 12.97 6.94 -1.34
N GLU A 11 13.50 7.85 -2.15
CA GLU A 11 14.92 7.91 -2.51
C GLU A 11 15.80 8.10 -1.27
N GLU A 12 15.44 9.02 -0.37
CA GLU A 12 16.14 9.21 0.90
C GLU A 12 16.10 7.91 1.74
N LEU A 13 14.94 7.26 1.87
CA LEU A 13 14.81 6.01 2.64
C LEU A 13 15.65 4.87 2.04
N ASP A 14 15.67 4.73 0.72
CA ASP A 14 16.49 3.72 0.04
C ASP A 14 17.98 4.00 0.24
N SER A 15 18.41 5.27 0.12
CA SER A 15 19.81 5.68 0.35
C SER A 15 20.29 5.45 1.78
N LEU A 16 19.38 5.52 2.76
CA LEU A 16 19.63 5.21 4.17
C LEU A 16 19.64 3.70 4.46
N GLY A 17 19.36 2.86 3.46
CA GLY A 17 19.29 1.41 3.61
C GLY A 17 18.11 0.95 4.45
N VAL A 18 16.99 1.69 4.42
CA VAL A 18 15.77 1.30 5.15
C VAL A 18 15.30 -0.06 4.62
N PRO A 19 15.07 -1.05 5.49
CA PRO A 19 14.79 -2.41 5.02
C PRO A 19 13.37 -2.58 4.50
N ARG A 20 12.40 -1.80 5.02
CA ARG A 20 10.97 -1.96 4.73
C ARG A 20 10.24 -0.64 4.76
N VAL A 21 9.33 -0.45 3.80
CA VAL A 21 8.41 0.69 3.74
C VAL A 21 6.99 0.14 3.61
N ALA A 22 6.10 0.63 4.47
CA ALA A 22 4.69 0.24 4.48
C ALA A 22 3.79 1.42 4.13
N VAL A 23 2.93 1.24 3.14
CA VAL A 23 1.83 2.15 2.81
C VAL A 23 0.66 1.81 3.71
N THR A 24 0.29 2.79 4.53
CA THR A 24 -0.77 2.70 5.54
C THR A 24 -1.61 4.00 5.49
N GLY A 25 -2.21 4.41 6.61
CA GLY A 25 -2.97 5.65 6.76
C GLY A 25 -4.34 5.37 7.37
N GLY A 26 -5.38 5.98 6.80
CA GLY A 26 -6.73 5.41 6.85
C GLY A 26 -6.82 4.27 5.84
N GLU A 27 -7.59 4.46 4.77
CA GLU A 27 -7.62 3.52 3.65
C GLU A 27 -6.83 4.10 2.46
N PRO A 28 -5.70 3.49 2.04
CA PRO A 28 -4.87 3.98 0.93
C PRO A 28 -5.65 4.24 -0.36
N PHE A 29 -6.62 3.40 -0.69
CA PHE A 29 -7.41 3.53 -1.93
C PHE A 29 -8.45 4.67 -1.90
N ARG A 30 -8.57 5.43 -0.80
CA ARG A 30 -9.31 6.71 -0.83
C ARG A 30 -8.56 7.80 -1.59
N ARG A 31 -7.26 7.62 -1.81
CA ARG A 31 -6.44 8.53 -2.61
C ARG A 31 -6.38 8.01 -4.05
N GLU A 32 -6.86 8.81 -5.00
CA GLU A 32 -7.09 8.39 -6.39
C GLU A 32 -5.81 7.97 -7.15
N ASP A 33 -4.67 8.55 -6.77
CA ASP A 33 -3.35 8.32 -7.35
C ASP A 33 -2.53 7.22 -6.64
N THR A 34 -3.14 6.44 -5.73
CA THR A 34 -2.45 5.39 -4.96
C THR A 34 -1.74 4.36 -5.84
N LEU A 35 -2.33 3.97 -6.96
CA LEU A 35 -1.70 3.02 -7.88
C LEU A 35 -0.44 3.59 -8.55
N GLU A 36 -0.44 4.88 -8.88
CA GLU A 36 0.74 5.55 -9.43
C GLU A 36 1.83 5.67 -8.36
N ILE A 37 1.44 5.98 -7.12
CA ILE A 37 2.36 6.01 -5.98
C ILE A 37 3.01 4.64 -5.78
N LEU A 38 2.22 3.57 -5.70
CA LEU A 38 2.75 2.22 -5.48
C LEU A 38 3.68 1.79 -6.62
N LYS A 39 3.39 2.19 -7.86
CA LYS A 39 4.28 1.94 -9.00
C LYS A 39 5.64 2.62 -8.85
N ARG A 40 5.73 3.79 -8.20
CA ARG A 40 7.01 4.43 -7.89
C ARG A 40 7.87 3.61 -6.94
N PHE A 41 7.27 2.73 -6.14
CA PHE A 41 8.03 1.92 -5.21
C PHE A 41 8.90 0.91 -5.96
N ASP A 42 8.48 0.46 -7.16
CA ASP A 42 9.14 -0.58 -7.95
C ASP A 42 10.62 -0.26 -8.27
N GLN A 43 11.03 1.01 -8.25
CA GLN A 43 12.41 1.44 -8.51
C GLN A 43 13.34 1.35 -7.30
N TYR A 44 12.81 1.08 -6.10
CA TYR A 44 13.58 1.04 -4.85
C TYR A 44 13.73 -0.37 -4.29
N ASN A 45 14.74 -0.58 -3.44
CA ASN A 45 15.19 -1.91 -3.01
C ASN A 45 14.61 -2.37 -1.68
N PHE A 46 13.97 -1.48 -0.93
CA PHE A 46 13.28 -1.86 0.30
C PHE A 46 12.09 -2.80 0.04
N VAL A 47 11.72 -3.55 1.08
CA VAL A 47 10.51 -4.38 1.07
C VAL A 47 9.29 -3.48 1.08
N LYS A 48 8.36 -3.72 0.17
CA LYS A 48 7.18 -2.89 -0.09
C LYS A 48 5.94 -3.58 0.46
N ILE A 49 5.30 -2.95 1.43
CA ILE A 49 4.14 -3.51 2.13
C ILE A 49 2.94 -2.57 1.91
N LEU A 50 1.80 -3.12 1.53
CA LEU A 50 0.53 -2.41 1.46
C LEU A 50 -0.41 -2.93 2.53
N ASN A 51 -0.89 -2.06 3.42
CA ASN A 51 -1.95 -2.37 4.37
C ASN A 51 -3.26 -1.71 3.91
N THR A 52 -4.34 -2.48 3.77
CA THR A 52 -5.65 -1.99 3.33
C THR A 52 -6.77 -2.68 4.11
N ASN A 53 -7.90 -2.00 4.27
CA ASN A 53 -9.12 -2.62 4.77
C ASN A 53 -9.85 -3.45 3.70
N GLY A 54 -9.37 -3.42 2.44
CA GLY A 54 -9.91 -4.22 1.34
C GLY A 54 -11.21 -3.69 0.73
N THR A 55 -11.94 -2.79 1.40
CA THR A 55 -13.31 -2.37 1.00
C THR A 55 -13.38 -1.62 -0.33
N LEU A 56 -12.28 -0.98 -0.75
CA LEU A 56 -12.18 -0.24 -2.01
C LEU A 56 -11.45 -1.01 -3.12
N ILE A 57 -11.04 -2.25 -2.86
CA ILE A 57 -10.37 -3.09 -3.85
C ILE A 57 -11.42 -3.69 -4.78
N THR A 58 -11.42 -3.24 -6.03
CA THR A 58 -12.18 -3.84 -7.13
C THR A 58 -11.32 -4.83 -7.90
N ASP A 59 -11.91 -5.69 -8.72
CA ASP A 59 -11.16 -6.61 -9.61
C ASP A 59 -10.14 -5.87 -10.46
N LYS A 60 -10.49 -4.67 -10.96
CA LYS A 60 -9.60 -3.81 -11.74
C LYS A 60 -8.41 -3.30 -10.91
N ILE A 61 -8.63 -3.01 -9.63
CA ILE A 61 -7.55 -2.58 -8.74
C ILE A 61 -6.67 -3.78 -8.38
N ALA A 62 -7.27 -4.93 -8.08
CA ALA A 62 -6.57 -6.17 -7.80
C ALA A 62 -5.69 -6.62 -8.97
N GLU A 63 -6.20 -6.55 -10.20
CA GLU A 63 -5.44 -6.81 -11.42
C GLU A 63 -4.22 -5.88 -11.53
N LYS A 64 -4.42 -4.57 -11.34
CA LYS A 64 -3.30 -3.61 -11.36
C LYS A 64 -2.27 -3.88 -10.26
N LEU A 65 -2.71 -4.21 -9.05
CA LEU A 65 -1.83 -4.57 -7.94
C LEU A 65 -1.00 -5.82 -8.27
N SER A 66 -1.56 -6.79 -8.99
CA SER A 66 -0.84 -8.00 -9.41
C SER A 66 0.33 -7.73 -10.37
N HIS A 67 0.37 -6.54 -10.98
CA HIS A 67 1.45 -6.10 -11.87
C HIS A 67 2.50 -5.23 -11.19
N LEU A 68 2.34 -4.92 -9.88
CA LEU A 68 3.31 -4.14 -9.11
C LEU A 68 4.26 -5.06 -8.35
N HIS A 69 5.47 -4.59 -8.05
CA HIS A 69 6.46 -5.38 -7.32
C HIS A 69 6.28 -5.24 -5.80
N LEU A 70 5.06 -5.45 -5.29
CA LEU A 70 4.81 -5.46 -3.85
C LEU A 70 5.20 -6.80 -3.23
N ASP A 71 5.96 -6.75 -2.14
CA ASP A 71 6.36 -7.95 -1.40
C ASP A 71 5.24 -8.51 -0.52
N ARG A 72 4.32 -7.63 -0.08
CA ARG A 72 3.19 -8.03 0.76
C ARG A 72 2.00 -7.09 0.62
N ILE A 73 0.82 -7.70 0.54
CA ILE A 73 -0.46 -7.02 0.73
C ILE A 73 -1.11 -7.63 1.98
N CYS A 74 -1.40 -6.79 2.98
CA CYS A 74 -2.09 -7.16 4.20
C CYS A 74 -3.51 -6.62 4.14
N VAL A 75 -4.49 -7.51 4.33
CA VAL A 75 -5.90 -7.14 4.44
C VAL A 75 -6.30 -7.23 5.91
N THR A 76 -6.87 -6.15 6.44
CA THR A 76 -7.36 -6.12 7.83
C THR A 76 -8.59 -7.00 7.98
N LEU A 77 -8.59 -7.89 8.97
CA LEU A 77 -9.71 -8.74 9.33
C LEU A 77 -9.78 -8.86 10.86
N ASP A 78 -10.73 -8.15 11.46
CA ASP A 78 -10.83 -8.03 12.93
C ASP A 78 -11.82 -9.04 13.56
N GLY A 79 -12.42 -9.91 12.76
CA GLY A 79 -13.37 -10.92 13.24
C GLY A 79 -13.45 -12.13 12.32
N SER A 80 -13.71 -13.30 12.92
CA SER A 80 -13.96 -14.54 12.17
C SER A 80 -15.36 -14.61 11.56
N THR A 81 -16.27 -13.73 11.99
CA THR A 81 -17.62 -13.56 11.49
C THR A 81 -17.88 -12.09 11.20
N ALA A 82 -18.89 -11.81 10.37
CA ALA A 82 -19.32 -10.44 10.09
C ALA A 82 -19.74 -9.72 11.39
N GLU A 83 -20.49 -10.39 12.26
CA GLU A 83 -20.93 -9.81 13.55
C GLU A 83 -19.75 -9.41 14.44
N ILE A 84 -18.72 -10.25 14.54
CA ILE A 84 -17.53 -9.92 15.34
C ILE A 84 -16.77 -8.76 14.70
N HIS A 85 -16.60 -8.76 13.37
CA HIS A 85 -15.89 -7.72 12.65
C HIS A 85 -16.55 -6.34 12.79
N GLU A 86 -17.87 -6.25 12.65
CA GLU A 86 -18.66 -5.00 12.72
C GLU A 86 -18.86 -4.50 14.17
N SER A 87 -18.45 -5.29 15.18
CA SER A 87 -18.54 -4.92 16.59
C SER A 87 -17.33 -4.13 17.10
N GLN A 88 -16.31 -3.94 16.26
CA GLN A 88 -15.06 -3.24 16.56
C GLN A 88 -15.17 -1.73 16.28
#